data_AF-A0A133MM00-F1
#
_entry.id   AF-A0A133MM00-F1
#
_cell.length_a   1.000
_cell.length_b   1.000
_cell.length_c   1.000
_cell.angle_alpha   90.00
_cell.angle_beta   90.00
_cell.angle_gamma   90.00
#
_symmetry.space_group_name_H-M   'P 1'
#
loop_
_entity.id
_entity.type
_entity.pdbx_description
1 polymer ?
#
loop_
_entity_poly.entity_id
_entity_poly.type
_entity_poly.pdbx_seq_one_letter_code
_entity_poly.pdbx_strand_id
1 'polypeptide(L)'
;YGNLFDTYVLDVDPEDKWDAFEEFNQGAKTSKILGFKFNTEPVTTQISAVNNVLQEFERSLYTGSVDPVKGLDDLNKKLASAGLDDIKTEMQKQLDEWKASNK
;
A
#
# COMPACT_ATOMS: atom_id res chain seq x y z
N TYR A 1 24.30 -13.41 -5.63
CA TYR A 1 23.22 -13.41 -4.63
C TYR A 1 23.77 -12.79 -3.36
N GLY A 2 22.93 -12.08 -2.59
CA GLY A 2 23.29 -11.50 -1.29
C GLY A 2 22.11 -11.64 -0.34
N ASN A 3 22.38 -12.08 0.88
CA ASN A 3 21.42 -12.24 1.97
C ASN A 3 21.97 -11.50 3.19
N LEU A 4 21.13 -10.70 3.86
CA LEU A 4 21.53 -9.95 5.05
C LEU A 4 21.96 -10.89 6.19
N PHE A 5 21.30 -12.05 6.33
CA PHE A 5 21.65 -13.05 7.34
C PHE A 5 23.05 -13.65 7.15
N ASP A 6 23.66 -13.52 5.97
CA ASP A 6 25.02 -14.01 5.69
C ASP A 6 26.10 -12.94 5.96
N THR A 7 25.71 -11.73 6.35
CA THR A 7 26.65 -10.64 6.61
C THR A 7 27.21 -10.66 8.03
N TYR A 8 28.45 -10.18 8.21
CA TYR A 8 29.01 -9.99 9.55
C TYR A 8 28.19 -8.98 10.37
N VAL A 9 28.07 -9.25 11.66
CA VAL A 9 27.57 -8.27 12.64
C VAL A 9 28.64 -7.20 12.83
N LEU A 10 28.24 -5.93 12.82
CA LEU A 10 29.16 -4.82 13.05
C LEU A 10 29.47 -4.71 14.54
N ASP A 11 30.66 -4.23 14.90
CA ASP A 11 31.09 -4.09 16.30
C ASP A 11 30.18 -3.17 17.16
N VAL A 12 29.37 -2.32 16.52
CA VAL A 12 28.40 -1.43 17.18
C VAL A 12 27.03 -2.06 17.39
N ASP A 13 26.77 -3.21 16.76
CA ASP A 13 25.51 -3.92 16.83
C ASP A 13 25.55 -5.02 17.92
N PRO A 14 24.39 -5.45 18.44
CA PRO A 14 24.30 -6.63 19.29
C PRO A 14 24.80 -7.90 18.58
N GLU A 15 25.54 -8.76 19.30
CA GLU A 15 26.08 -10.02 18.74
C GLU A 15 24.97 -10.94 18.20
N ASP A 16 23.80 -10.93 18.83
CA ASP A 16 22.63 -11.74 18.49
C ASP A 16 21.71 -11.08 17.44
N LYS A 17 22.16 -9.99 16.78
CA LYS A 17 21.36 -9.23 15.81
C LYS A 17 20.58 -10.13 14.86
N TRP A 18 21.24 -11.06 14.18
CA TRP A 18 20.59 -11.89 13.17
C TRP A 18 19.59 -12.89 13.75
N ASP A 19 19.86 -13.45 14.92
CA ASP A 19 18.92 -14.31 15.63
C ASP A 19 17.66 -13.52 16.04
N ALA A 20 17.84 -12.30 16.57
CA ALA A 20 16.74 -11.41 16.93
C ALA A 20 15.90 -10.99 15.71
N PHE A 21 16.53 -10.74 14.56
CA PHE A 21 15.82 -10.48 13.31
C PHE A 21 15.08 -11.71 12.80
N GLU A 22 15.65 -12.91 12.92
CA GLU A 22 14.98 -14.15 12.53
C GLU A 22 13.72 -14.39 13.37
N GLU A 23 13.82 -14.29 14.70
CA GLU A 23 12.68 -14.43 15.61
C GLU A 23 11.59 -13.38 15.30
N PHE A 24 11.99 -12.12 15.14
CA PHE A 24 11.06 -11.05 14.78
C PHE A 24 10.34 -11.33 13.44
N ASN A 25 11.08 -11.81 12.43
CA ASN A 25 10.54 -12.12 11.11
C ASN A 25 9.59 -13.33 11.15
N GLN A 26 9.88 -14.36 11.96
CA GLN A 26 9.00 -15.50 12.14
C GLN A 26 7.66 -15.10 12.80
N GLY A 27 7.66 -14.04 13.61
CA GLY A 27 6.46 -13.43 14.17
C GLY A 27 5.64 -12.59 13.18
N ALA A 28 6.11 -12.39 11.95
CA ALA A 28 5.44 -11.52 10.98
C ALA A 28 4.07 -12.07 10.57
N LYS A 29 3.05 -11.21 10.64
CA LYS A 29 1.71 -11.54 10.17
C LYS A 29 1.61 -11.31 8.67
N THR A 30 1.39 -12.39 7.92
CA THR A 30 1.20 -12.30 6.47
C THR A 30 -0.15 -11.68 6.14
N SER A 31 -0.17 -10.77 5.17
CA SER A 31 -1.42 -10.22 4.64
C SER A 31 -2.25 -11.31 3.95
N LYS A 32 -3.57 -11.30 4.17
CA LYS A 32 -4.52 -12.20 3.50
C LYS A 32 -4.56 -12.04 1.98
N ILE A 33 -4.03 -10.93 1.46
CA ILE A 33 -3.99 -10.63 0.04
C ILE A 33 -2.54 -10.58 -0.50
N LEU A 34 -1.58 -11.13 0.24
CA LEU A 34 -0.20 -11.23 -0.26
C LEU A 34 -0.19 -12.03 -1.56
N GLY A 35 0.41 -11.46 -2.61
CA GLY A 35 0.45 -12.05 -3.95
C GLY A 35 -0.68 -11.61 -4.89
N PHE A 36 -1.71 -10.92 -4.38
CA PHE A 36 -2.70 -10.28 -5.25
C PHE A 36 -2.07 -9.12 -6.02
N LYS A 37 -2.27 -9.08 -7.33
CA LYS A 37 -1.86 -7.98 -8.21
C LYS A 37 -3.06 -7.47 -8.99
N PHE A 38 -3.43 -6.22 -8.74
CA PHE A 38 -4.54 -5.58 -9.44
C PHE A 38 -4.21 -5.37 -10.92
N ASN A 39 -5.09 -5.81 -11.83
CA ASN A 39 -5.06 -5.44 -13.23
C ASN A 39 -5.76 -4.09 -13.41
N THR A 40 -4.97 -3.09 -13.77
CA THR A 40 -5.42 -1.71 -13.92
C THR A 40 -6.06 -1.42 -15.29
N GLU A 41 -5.86 -2.29 -16.28
CA GLU A 41 -6.32 -2.06 -17.66
C GLU A 41 -7.79 -1.58 -17.74
N PRO A 42 -8.76 -2.19 -17.03
CA PRO A 42 -10.17 -1.81 -17.14
C PRO A 42 -10.51 -0.41 -16.60
N VAL A 43 -9.66 0.17 -15.76
CA VAL A 43 -9.90 1.44 -15.06
C VAL A 43 -8.73 2.44 -15.18
N THR A 44 -7.92 2.29 -16.22
CA THR A 44 -6.68 3.10 -16.43
C THR A 44 -6.97 4.61 -16.44
N THR A 45 -8.08 5.03 -17.05
CA THR A 45 -8.49 6.43 -17.11
C THR A 45 -8.84 6.99 -15.72
N GLN A 46 -9.62 6.25 -14.94
CA GLN A 46 -9.99 6.62 -13.57
C GLN A 46 -8.76 6.68 -12.67
N ILE A 47 -7.83 5.73 -12.79
CA ILE A 47 -6.56 5.75 -12.03
C ILE A 47 -5.79 7.05 -12.32
N SER A 48 -5.73 7.44 -13.60
CA SER A 48 -5.03 8.67 -13.99
C SER A 48 -5.71 9.92 -13.39
N ALA A 49 -7.04 9.99 -13.44
CA ALA A 49 -7.81 11.08 -12.85
C ALA A 49 -7.65 11.14 -11.31
N VAL A 50 -7.74 9.99 -10.63
CA VAL A 50 -7.56 9.87 -9.18
C VAL A 50 -6.15 10.28 -8.76
N ASN A 51 -5.11 9.88 -9.50
CA ASN A 51 -3.73 10.27 -9.20
C ASN A 51 -3.51 11.79 -9.31
N ASN A 52 -4.11 12.44 -10.31
CA ASN A 52 -4.03 13.90 -10.43
C ASN A 52 -4.68 14.59 -9.22
N VAL A 53 -5.85 14.11 -8.78
CA VAL A 53 -6.50 14.60 -7.57
C VAL A 53 -5.61 14.36 -6.34
N LEU A 54 -5.01 13.17 -6.17
CA LEU A 54 -4.14 12.90 -5.02
C LEU A 54 -2.95 13.86 -4.96
N GLN A 55 -2.29 14.13 -6.09
CA GLN A 55 -1.14 15.04 -6.15
C GLN A 55 -1.47 16.47 -5.70
N GLU A 56 -2.71 16.92 -5.90
CA GLU A 56 -3.16 18.24 -5.43
C GLU A 56 -3.25 18.35 -3.89
N PHE A 57 -3.46 17.23 -3.18
CA PHE A 57 -3.79 17.22 -1.75
C PHE A 57 -2.77 16.50 -0.86
N GLU A 58 -2.06 15.50 -1.39
CA GLU A 58 -1.27 14.56 -0.58
C GLU A 58 -0.25 15.29 0.29
N ARG A 59 0.45 16.28 -0.28
CA ARG A 59 1.55 16.96 0.43
C ARG A 59 1.03 17.70 1.65
N SER A 60 -0.02 18.50 1.49
CA SER A 60 -0.53 19.34 2.57
C SER A 60 -1.25 18.52 3.65
N LEU A 61 -1.96 17.46 3.26
CA LEU A 61 -2.62 16.55 4.19
C LEU A 61 -1.61 15.69 4.97
N TYR A 62 -0.61 15.11 4.30
CA TYR A 62 0.33 14.19 4.93
C TYR A 62 1.29 14.91 5.89
N THR A 63 1.61 16.17 5.64
CA THR A 63 2.43 16.98 6.54
C THR A 63 1.63 17.71 7.61
N GLY A 64 0.29 17.59 7.62
CA GLY A 64 -0.57 18.33 8.54
C GLY A 64 -0.52 19.85 8.36
N SER A 65 -0.21 20.32 7.14
CA SER A 65 -0.08 21.75 6.84
C SER A 65 -1.43 22.45 6.58
N VAL A 66 -2.52 21.69 6.52
CA VAL A 66 -3.89 22.18 6.41
C VAL A 66 -4.78 21.47 7.44
N ASP A 67 -5.97 22.03 7.71
CA ASP A 67 -6.97 21.35 8.53
C ASP A 67 -7.34 20.00 7.89
N PRO A 68 -7.12 18.87 8.60
CA PRO A 68 -7.29 17.55 8.00
C PRO A 68 -8.75 17.22 7.75
N VAL A 69 -9.70 17.72 8.56
CA VAL A 69 -11.13 17.42 8.39
C VAL A 69 -11.64 18.05 7.10
N LYS A 70 -11.39 19.34 6.91
CA LYS A 70 -11.78 20.06 5.69
C LYS A 70 -11.03 19.54 4.47
N GLY A 71 -9.72 19.34 4.58
CA GLY A 71 -8.91 18.85 3.46
C GLY A 71 -9.30 17.44 3.00
N LEU A 72 -9.67 16.55 3.93
CA LEU A 72 -10.17 15.21 3.59
C LEU A 72 -11.57 15.26 2.96
N ASP A 73 -12.46 16.14 3.41
CA ASP A 73 -13.79 16.30 2.80
C ASP A 73 -13.68 16.76 1.34
N ASP A 74 -12.84 17.76 1.07
CA ASP A 74 -12.58 18.26 -0.29
C ASP A 74 -11.90 17.20 -1.17
N LEU A 75 -10.93 16.46 -0.62
CA LEU A 75 -10.28 15.35 -1.31
C LEU A 75 -11.29 14.27 -1.69
N ASN A 76 -12.12 13.81 -0.75
CA ASN A 76 -13.08 12.72 -0.97
C ASN A 76 -14.08 13.06 -2.08
N LYS A 77 -14.58 14.31 -2.13
CA LYS A 77 -15.48 14.76 -3.20
C LYS A 77 -14.82 14.71 -4.58
N LYS A 78 -13.56 15.16 -4.68
CA LYS A 78 -12.80 15.11 -5.93
C LYS A 78 -12.46 13.68 -6.35
N LEU A 79 -12.08 12.82 -5.41
CA LEU A 79 -11.80 11.41 -5.67
C LEU A 79 -13.03 10.67 -6.18
N ALA A 80 -14.20 10.89 -5.56
CA ALA A 80 -15.46 10.32 -6.03
C ALA A 80 -15.77 10.78 -7.47
N SER A 81 -15.60 12.07 -7.76
CA SER A 81 -15.81 12.64 -9.10
C SER A 81 -14.81 12.14 -10.14
N ALA A 82 -13.61 11.73 -9.71
CA ALA A 82 -12.55 11.17 -10.55
C ALA A 82 -12.71 9.66 -10.83
N GLY A 83 -13.76 9.02 -10.29
CA GLY A 83 -14.03 7.60 -10.54
C GLY A 83 -13.36 6.65 -9.54
N LEU A 84 -13.07 7.10 -8.32
CA LEU A 84 -12.51 6.22 -7.28
C LEU A 84 -13.40 4.99 -7.00
N ASP A 85 -14.72 5.13 -7.09
CA ASP A 85 -15.64 4.03 -6.81
C ASP A 85 -15.65 2.97 -7.93
N ASP A 86 -15.35 3.36 -9.18
CA ASP A 86 -15.14 2.41 -10.28
C ASP A 86 -13.90 1.54 -10.00
N ILE A 87 -12.80 2.17 -9.56
CA ILE A 87 -11.56 1.48 -9.21
C ILE A 87 -11.81 0.49 -8.05
N LYS A 88 -12.52 0.92 -7.00
CA LYS A 88 -12.86 0.05 -5.86
C LYS A 88 -13.69 -1.15 -6.30
N THR A 89 -14.68 -0.93 -7.16
CA THR A 89 -15.57 -1.99 -7.64
C THR A 89 -14.79 -3.03 -8.45
N GLU A 90 -13.95 -2.58 -9.38
CA GLU A 90 -13.13 -3.49 -10.19
C GLU A 90 -12.06 -4.21 -9.34
N MET A 91 -11.42 -3.52 -8.39
CA MET A 91 -10.47 -4.15 -7.47
C MET A 91 -11.13 -5.23 -6.62
N GLN A 92 -12.34 -4.96 -6.09
CA GLN A 92 -13.07 -5.92 -5.29
C GLN A 92 -13.45 -7.17 -6.10
N LYS A 93 -13.93 -6.98 -7.32
CA LYS A 93 -14.22 -8.09 -8.26
C LYS A 93 -12.98 -8.95 -8.49
N GLN A 94 -11.85 -8.36 -8.88
CA GLN A 94 -10.62 -9.10 -9.13
C GLN A 94 -10.09 -9.79 -7.87
N LEU A 95 -10.24 -9.16 -6.70
CA LEU A 95 -9.82 -9.74 -5.44
C LEU A 95 -10.66 -10.97 -5.09
N ASP A 96 -11.96 -10.96 -5.36
CA ASP A 96 -12.84 -12.09 -5.11
C ASP A 96 -12.57 -13.26 -6.07
N GLU A 97 -12.32 -12.96 -7.35
CA GLU A 97 -11.87 -13.93 -8.35
C GLU A 97 -10.51 -14.56 -7.97
N TRP A 98 -9.56 -13.75 -7.52
CA TRP A 98 -8.25 -14.21 -7.07
C TRP A 98 -8.35 -15.11 -5.82
N LYS A 99 -9.15 -14.72 -4.82
CA LYS A 99 -9.38 -15.52 -3.60
C LYS A 99 -10.04 -16.86 -3.93
N ALA A 100 -10.95 -16.92 -4.89
CA ALA A 100 -11.58 -18.17 -5.31
C ALA A 100 -10.57 -19.14 -5.94
N SER A 101 -9.53 -18.61 -6.59
CA SER A 101 -8.52 -19.38 -7.33
C SER A 101 -7.26 -19.71 -6.50
N ASN A 102 -7.04 -19.05 -5.36
CA ASN A 102 -5.82 -19.15 -4.53
C ASN A 102 -6.13 -19.55 -3.08
N LYS A 103 -7.05 -20.49 -2.88
CA LYS A 103 -7.32 -21.08 -1.56
C LYS A 103 -6.16 -21.93 -1.05
#